data_AF-A0A8K0IEP0-F1
#
_entry.id   AF-A0A8K0IEP0-F1
#
_cell.length_a   1.000
_cell.length_b   1.000
_cell.length_c   1.000
_cell.angle_alpha   90.00
_cell.angle_beta   90.00
_cell.angle_gamma   90.00
#
_symmetry.space_group_name_H-M   'P 1'
#
loop_
_entity.id
_entity.type
_entity.pdbx_description
1 polymer ?
#
loop_
_entity_poly.entity_id
_entity_poly.type
_entity_poly.pdbx_seq_one_letter_code
_entity_poly.pdbx_strand_id
1 'polypeptide(L)' 'MQILESVIEEMRTPVLYLNITRMTDYRKDAHPSVYRQPAAQRKTGALQDCSHWCLPGVPDAWNELLYAMLLRRS' A
#
# COMPACT_ATOMS: atom_id res chain seq x y z
N MET A 1 -8.41 3.17 11.41
CA MET A 1 -9.50 3.38 10.44
C MET A 1 -10.76 2.83 11.09
N GLN A 2 -11.51 3.69 11.78
CA GLN A 2 -12.37 3.27 12.91
C GLN A 2 -13.40 2.20 12.56
N ILE A 3 -14.07 2.31 11.41
CA ILE A 3 -15.08 1.33 10.97
C ILE A 3 -14.46 -0.06 10.71
N LEU A 4 -13.28 -0.12 10.10
CA LEU A 4 -12.62 -1.40 9.83
C LEU A 4 -12.18 -2.08 11.13
N GLU A 5 -11.61 -1.28 12.05
CA GLU A 5 -11.14 -1.75 13.35
C GLU A 5 -12.30 -2.32 14.18
N SER A 6 -13.45 -1.61 14.26
CA SER A 6 -14.62 -2.09 15.00
C SER A 6 -15.20 -3.38 14.41
N VAL A 7 -15.27 -3.50 13.09
CA VAL A 7 -15.78 -4.72 12.44
C VAL A 7 -14.87 -5.91 12.72
N ILE A 8 -13.53 -5.72 12.63
CA ILE A 8 -12.56 -6.78 12.88
C ILE A 8 -12.67 -7.32 14.32
N GLU A 9 -12.91 -6.45 15.30
CA GLU A 9 -13.09 -6.84 16.71
C GLU A 9 -14.31 -7.75 16.94
N GLU A 10 -15.35 -7.63 16.10
CA GLU A 10 -16.58 -8.41 16.18
C GLU A 10 -16.55 -9.71 15.36
N MET A 11 -15.49 -9.94 14.57
CA MET A 11 -15.41 -11.10 13.67
C MET A 11 -15.22 -12.43 14.44
N ARG A 12 -16.01 -13.45 14.07
CA ARG A 12 -15.85 -14.82 14.60
C ARG A 12 -14.50 -15.45 14.25
N THR A 13 -13.99 -15.19 13.05
CA THR A 13 -12.68 -15.69 12.61
C THR A 13 -11.63 -14.63 12.92
N PRO A 14 -10.59 -14.93 13.72
CA PRO A 14 -9.56 -13.95 14.05
C PRO A 14 -8.83 -13.43 12.81
N VAL A 15 -8.80 -12.11 12.64
CA VAL A 15 -8.07 -11.45 11.55
C VAL A 15 -6.83 -10.74 12.10
N LEU A 16 -5.70 -10.94 11.44
CA LEU A 16 -4.50 -10.14 11.65
C LEU A 16 -4.59 -8.87 10.81
N TYR A 17 -4.75 -7.72 11.47
CA TYR A 17 -4.85 -6.45 10.76
C TYR A 17 -3.46 -5.85 10.50
N LEU A 18 -3.11 -5.69 9.23
CA LEU A 18 -1.92 -4.97 8.79
C LEU A 18 -2.27 -3.48 8.59
N ASN A 19 -2.09 -2.67 9.64
CA ASN A 19 -2.36 -1.23 9.59
C ASN A 19 -1.19 -0.45 8.96
N ILE A 20 -1.22 -0.35 7.63
CA ILE A 20 -0.20 0.36 6.83
C ILE A 20 -0.56 1.82 6.51
N THR A 21 -1.73 2.32 6.92
CA THR A 21 -2.26 3.62 6.46
C THR A 21 -1.34 4.78 6.81
N ARG A 22 -0.92 4.90 8.08
CA ARG A 22 -0.11 6.05 8.52
C ARG A 22 1.30 6.03 7.91
N MET A 23 1.94 4.87 7.83
CA MET A 23 3.28 4.78 7.23
C MET A 23 3.24 5.05 5.72
N THR A 24 2.16 4.63 5.05
CA THR A 24 1.95 4.85 3.61
C THR A 24 1.68 6.32 3.30
N ASP A 25 0.94 7.03 4.14
CA ASP A 25 0.66 8.47 3.96
C ASP A 25 1.93 9.33 3.93
N TYR A 26 2.99 8.91 4.62
CA TYR A 26 4.30 9.59 4.55
C TYR A 26 5.00 9.43 3.20
N ARG A 27 4.56 8.51 2.34
CA ARG A 27 5.29 8.10 1.13
C ARG A 27 4.70 8.61 -0.18
N LYS A 28 4.22 9.86 -0.20
CA LYS A 28 3.69 10.53 -1.42
C LYS A 28 4.70 10.55 -2.58
N ASP A 29 6.00 10.44 -2.27
CA ASP A 29 7.11 10.33 -3.23
C ASP A 29 7.13 9.02 -4.02
N ALA A 30 6.49 7.96 -3.51
CA ALA A 30 6.60 6.62 -4.08
C ALA A 30 5.56 6.30 -5.17
N HIS A 31 4.74 7.27 -5.55
CA HIS A 31 3.75 7.11 -6.62
C HIS A 31 4.39 7.20 -8.02
N PRO A 32 3.88 6.46 -9.03
CA PRO A 32 4.35 6.56 -10.40
C PRO A 32 4.15 7.93 -11.04
N SER A 33 3.20 8.75 -10.56
CA SER A 33 2.88 10.03 -11.19
C SER A 33 2.65 9.86 -12.70
N VAL A 34 3.31 10.63 -13.55
CA VAL A 34 3.25 10.52 -15.02
C VAL A 34 4.02 9.33 -15.59
N TYR A 35 4.77 8.59 -14.75
CA TYR A 35 5.68 7.54 -15.18
C TYR A 35 5.03 6.16 -15.35
N ARG A 36 3.71 6.03 -15.10
CA ARG A 36 2.96 4.77 -15.26
C ARG A 36 3.11 4.15 -16.66
N GLN A 37 3.15 4.97 -17.71
CA GLN A 37 3.30 4.51 -19.09
C GLN A 37 4.74 4.73 -19.60
N PRO A 38 5.21 3.92 -20.57
CA PRO A 38 6.49 4.13 -21.24
C PRO A 38 6.56 5.52 -21.87
N ALA A 39 7.77 6.09 -21.97
CA ALA A 39 7.96 7.44 -22.51
C ALA A 39 7.35 7.64 -23.91
N ALA A 40 7.37 6.60 -24.76
CA ALA A 40 6.75 6.62 -26.09
C ALA A 40 5.22 6.85 -26.07
N GLN A 41 4.57 6.59 -24.94
CA GLN A 41 3.12 6.74 -24.75
C GLN A 41 2.77 7.96 -23.86
N ARG A 42 3.77 8.65 -23.29
CA ARG A 42 3.54 9.82 -22.43
C ARG A 42 3.17 11.03 -23.27
N LYS A 43 1.92 11.46 -23.14
CA LYS A 43 1.44 12.71 -23.72
C LYS A 43 1.80 13.90 -22.82
N THR A 44 2.01 15.06 -23.41
CA THR A 44 2.06 16.33 -22.66
C THR A 44 0.74 16.51 -21.91
N GLY A 45 0.80 16.67 -20.58
CA GLY A 45 -0.38 16.72 -19.71
C GLY A 45 -0.94 15.35 -19.30
N ALA A 46 -0.13 14.28 -19.35
CA ALA A 46 -0.52 12.97 -18.84
C ALA A 46 -1.05 13.06 -17.39
N LEU A 47 -2.16 12.37 -17.13
CA LEU A 47 -2.75 12.27 -15.79
C LEU A 47 -1.74 11.64 -14.83
N GLN A 48 -1.53 12.27 -13.68
CA GLN A 48 -0.67 11.72 -12.64
C GLN A 48 -1.38 10.57 -11.92
N ASP A 49 -0.72 9.42 -11.86
CA ASP A 49 -1.16 8.31 -11.05
C ASP A 49 -0.69 8.50 -9.60
N CYS A 50 -1.63 8.90 -8.74
CA CYS A 50 -1.44 9.05 -7.30
C CYS A 50 -2.08 7.92 -6.49
N SER A 51 -2.53 6.85 -7.15
CA SER A 51 -3.23 5.74 -6.50
C SER A 51 -2.39 4.45 -6.46
N HIS A 52 -1.46 4.30 -7.41
CA HIS A 52 -0.57 3.14 -7.50
C HIS A 52 0.82 3.47 -6.96
N TRP A 53 1.69 2.47 -6.87
CA TRP A 53 3.03 2.59 -6.32
C TRP A 53 4.08 2.14 -7.33
N CYS A 54 5.23 2.80 -7.33
CA CYS A 54 6.42 2.31 -8.02
C CYS A 54 6.93 1.02 -7.37
N LEU A 55 7.58 0.18 -8.18
CA LEU A 55 8.35 -0.98 -7.73
C LEU A 55 9.80 -0.87 -8.24
N PRO A 56 10.81 -1.12 -7.39
CA PRO A 56 10.71 -1.37 -5.94
C PRO A 56 10.18 -0.13 -5.17
N GLY A 57 9.49 -0.33 -4.04
CA GLY A 57 8.84 0.77 -3.32
C GLY A 57 7.98 0.38 -2.10
N VAL A 58 6.95 1.19 -1.84
CA VAL A 58 6.06 1.06 -0.66
C VAL A 58 5.44 -0.34 -0.49
N PRO A 59 4.97 -1.02 -1.56
CA PRO A 59 4.45 -2.37 -1.43
C PRO A 59 5.46 -3.41 -0.90
N ASP A 60 6.76 -3.19 -1.11
CA ASP A 60 7.78 -4.10 -0.60
C ASP A 60 7.85 -4.04 0.93
N ALA A 61 7.76 -2.84 1.52
CA ALA A 61 7.70 -2.66 2.96
C ALA A 61 6.42 -3.28 3.58
N TRP A 62 5.30 -3.25 2.86
CA TRP A 62 4.09 -3.95 3.30
C TRP A 62 4.31 -5.48 3.32
N ASN A 63 4.99 -6.02 2.32
CA ASN A 63 5.33 -7.43 2.24
C ASN A 63 6.31 -7.86 3.35
N GLU A 64 7.29 -7.02 3.70
CA GLU A 64 8.21 -7.26 4.81
C GLU A 64 7.45 -7.34 6.15
N LEU A 65 6.51 -6.42 6.40
CA LEU A 65 5.68 -6.44 7.60
C LEU A 65 4.77 -7.68 7.64
N LEU A 66 4.16 -8.03 6.51
CA LEU A 66 3.35 -9.25 6.38
C LEU A 66 4.19 -10.49 6.69
N TYR A 67 5.39 -10.59 6.12
CA TYR A 67 6.30 -11.70 6.35
C TYR A 67 6.68 -11.82 7.83
N ALA A 68 7.03 -10.70 8.48
CA ALA A 68 7.31 -10.67 9.91
C ALA A 68 6.09 -11.12 10.75
N MET A 69 4.87 -10.72 10.38
CA MET A 69 3.64 -11.14 11.07
C MET A 69 3.39 -12.65 10.95
N LEU A 70 3.68 -13.25 9.79
CA LEU A 70 3.57 -14.68 9.58
C LEU A 70 4.60 -15.46 10.40
N LEU A 71 5.87 -15.01 10.41
CA LEU A 71 6.93 -15.62 11.22
C LEU A 71 6.70 -15.51 12.73
N ARG A 72 6.04 -14.45 13.21
CA ARG A 72 5.70 -14.34 14.63
C ARG A 72 4.62 -15.32 15.09
N ARG A 73 3.91 -15.98 14.16
CA ARG A 73 2.88 -16.98 14.44
C ARG A 73 3.29 -18.42 14.13
N SER A 74 4.50 -18.65 13.60
CA SER A 74 5.10 -19.98 13.47
C SER A 74 5.71 -20.47 14.78
#